data_AF-A0A401SSJ2-F1
#
_entry.id   AF-A0A401SSJ2-F1
#
_cell.length_a   1.000
_cell.length_b   1.000
_cell.length_c   1.000
_cell.angle_alpha   90.00
_cell.angle_beta   90.00
_cell.angle_gamma   90.00
#
_symmetry.space_group_name_H-M   'P 1'
#
loop_
_entity.id
_entity.type
_entity.pdbx_description
1 polymer ?
#
loop_
_entity_poly.entity_id
_entity_poly.type
_entity_poly.pdbx_seq_one_letter_code
_entity_poly.pdbx_strand_id
1 'polypeptide(L)'
;MLLEASRVLGKDPQAMVHKASRIMLFQEFSPAVIHKRMAFEEVKKGLRDLNIQYPMRYQAMLRFSHGGSLYNFGSPEKAKEFLDSLK
;
A
#
# COMPACT_ATOMS: atom_id res chain seq x y z
N MET A 1 -12.19 11.58 11.07
CA MET A 1 -12.28 10.88 12.36
C MET A 1 -12.16 9.36 12.22
N LEU A 2 -12.97 8.67 11.40
CA LEU A 2 -12.88 7.20 11.26
C LEU A 2 -11.55 6.67 10.67
N LEU A 3 -11.06 7.26 9.58
CA LEU A 3 -9.81 6.81 8.94
C LEU A 3 -8.60 6.88 9.89
N GLU A 4 -8.54 7.94 10.70
CA GLU A 4 -7.44 8.15 11.65
C GLU A 4 -7.56 7.19 12.84
N ALA A 5 -8.78 6.95 13.34
CA ALA A 5 -9.03 5.94 14.37
C ALA A 5 -8.63 4.53 13.87
N SER A 6 -9.01 4.16 12.65
CA SER A 6 -8.58 2.89 12.03
C SER A 6 -7.06 2.79 11.89
N ARG A 7 -6.39 3.89 11.56
CA ARG A 7 -4.92 3.93 11.46
C ARG A 7 -4.24 3.72 12.81
N VAL A 8 -4.81 4.27 13.88
CA VAL A 8 -4.29 4.11 15.24
C VAL A 8 -4.56 2.69 15.75
N LEU A 9 -5.80 2.20 15.61
CA LEU A 9 -6.20 0.86 16.03
C LEU A 9 -5.50 -0.25 15.23
N GLY A 10 -5.24 -0.04 13.94
CA GLY A 10 -4.54 -1.01 13.09
C GLY A 10 -3.06 -1.23 13.48
N LYS A 11 -2.49 -0.40 14.35
CA LYS A 11 -1.15 -0.61 14.92
C LYS A 11 -1.14 -1.59 16.09
N ASP A 12 -2.30 -1.80 16.72
CA ASP A 12 -2.47 -2.74 17.82
C ASP A 12 -3.33 -3.92 17.35
N PRO A 13 -2.73 -5.11 17.14
CA PRO A 13 -3.46 -6.30 16.71
C PRO A 13 -4.60 -6.71 17.66
N GLN A 14 -4.49 -6.40 18.96
CA GLN A 14 -5.52 -6.70 19.97
C GLN A 14 -6.70 -5.73 19.90
N ALA A 15 -6.46 -4.49 19.45
CA ALA A 15 -7.48 -3.45 19.34
C ALA A 15 -8.45 -3.65 18.16
N MET A 16 -8.15 -4.59 17.26
CA MET A 16 -9.01 -4.98 16.12
C MET A 16 -9.69 -6.33 16.32
N VAL A 17 -9.88 -6.77 17.57
CA VAL A 17 -10.60 -8.01 17.90
C VAL A 17 -11.95 -7.66 18.53
N HIS A 18 -13.04 -8.11 17.91
CA HIS A 18 -14.38 -8.05 18.47
C HIS A 18 -14.95 -9.45 18.59
N LYS A 19 -15.35 -9.86 19.82
CA LYS A 19 -15.91 -11.20 20.09
C LYS A 19 -15.02 -12.34 19.54
N ALA A 20 -13.71 -12.27 19.79
CA ALA A 20 -12.69 -13.20 19.27
C ALA A 20 -12.52 -13.22 17.73
N SER A 21 -13.20 -12.36 16.99
CA SER A 21 -13.04 -12.20 15.54
C SER A 21 -12.18 -10.98 15.21
N ARG A 22 -11.20 -11.16 14.32
CA ARG A 22 -10.39 -10.06 13.80
C ARG A 22 -11.22 -9.24 12.80
N ILE A 23 -11.46 -7.97 13.12
CA ILE A 23 -12.09 -7.02 12.21
C ILE A 23 -11.03 -6.50 11.25
N MET A 24 -11.36 -6.47 9.96
CA MET A 24 -10.57 -5.79 8.94
C MET A 24 -11.38 -4.62 8.40
N LEU A 25 -10.77 -3.43 8.35
CA LEU A 25 -11.39 -2.23 7.81
C LEU A 25 -10.74 -1.91 6.47
N PHE A 26 -11.54 -1.90 5.43
CA PHE A 26 -11.12 -1.56 4.08
C PHE A 26 -11.71 -0.20 3.69
N GLN A 27 -10.98 0.50 2.83
CA GLN A 27 -11.51 1.70 2.20
C GLN A 27 -12.38 1.28 1.01
N GLU A 28 -13.62 1.78 0.97
CA GLU A 28 -14.49 1.64 -0.19
C GLU A 28 -13.95 2.53 -1.32
N PHE A 29 -13.51 1.92 -2.42
CA PHE A 29 -13.00 2.62 -3.58
C PHE A 29 -13.94 2.44 -4.77
N SER A 30 -14.06 3.47 -5.62
CA SER A 30 -14.76 3.32 -6.89
C SER A 30 -14.04 2.29 -7.79
N PRO A 31 -14.76 1.63 -8.72
CA PRO A 31 -14.15 0.66 -9.64
C PRO A 31 -12.96 1.24 -10.43
N ALA A 32 -13.03 2.52 -10.79
CA ALA A 32 -11.94 3.22 -11.48
C ALA A 32 -10.68 3.34 -10.60
N VAL A 33 -10.83 3.58 -9.29
CA VAL A 33 -9.71 3.63 -8.35
C VAL A 33 -9.14 2.23 -8.12
N ILE A 34 -9.99 1.20 -8.02
CA ILE A 34 -9.54 -0.20 -7.90
C ILE A 34 -8.70 -0.59 -9.13
N HIS A 35 -9.16 -0.30 -10.34
CA HIS A 35 -8.40 -0.56 -11.57
C HIS A 35 -7.02 0.11 -11.56
N LYS A 36 -6.94 1.39 -11.18
CA LYS A 36 -5.67 2.10 -11.06
C LYS A 36 -4.73 1.45 -10.02
N ARG A 37 -5.26 0.94 -8.91
CA ARG A 37 -4.48 0.26 -7.87
C ARG A 37 -4.00 -1.13 -8.28
N MET A 38 -4.77 -1.84 -9.10
CA MET A 38 -4.42 -3.15 -9.66
C MET A 38 -3.28 -3.03 -10.68
N ALA A 39 -3.18 -1.92 -11.41
CA ALA A 39 -2.10 -1.68 -12.37
C ALA A 39 -0.69 -1.70 -11.74
N PHE A 40 -0.57 -1.56 -10.42
CA PHE A 40 0.70 -1.65 -9.70
C PHE A 40 1.05 -3.07 -9.22
N GLU A 41 0.26 -4.11 -9.52
CA GLU A 41 0.49 -5.46 -8.96
C GLU A 41 1.89 -6.03 -9.26
N GLU A 42 2.39 -5.86 -10.49
CA GLU A 42 3.74 -6.31 -10.85
C GLU A 42 4.82 -5.62 -10.01
N VAL A 43 4.70 -4.31 -9.81
CA VAL A 43 5.64 -3.51 -9.01
C VAL A 43 5.56 -3.93 -7.54
N LYS A 44 4.35 -4.13 -7.00
CA LYS A 44 4.18 -4.64 -5.63
C LYS A 44 4.81 -6.00 -5.45
N LYS A 45 4.70 -6.90 -6.44
CA LYS A 45 5.33 -8.22 -6.40
C LYS A 45 6.84 -8.09 -6.28
N GLY A 46 7.49 -7.33 -7.15
CA GLY A 46 8.94 -7.17 -7.06
C GLY A 46 9.40 -6.44 -5.79
N LEU A 47 8.61 -5.49 -5.25
CA LEU A 47 8.90 -4.89 -3.94
C LEU A 47 8.79 -5.91 -2.80
N ARG A 48 7.83 -6.85 -2.84
CA ARG A 48 7.74 -7.97 -1.88
C ARG A 48 8.95 -8.87 -1.97
N ASP A 49 9.39 -9.19 -3.19
CA ASP A 49 10.55 -10.06 -3.43
C ASP A 49 11.85 -9.43 -2.88
N LEU A 50 11.94 -8.10 -2.87
CA LEU A 50 13.04 -7.33 -2.26
C LEU A 50 12.84 -7.00 -0.77
N ASN A 51 11.77 -7.51 -0.15
CA ASN A 51 11.38 -7.22 1.24
C ASN A 51 11.23 -5.70 1.56
N ILE A 52 10.86 -4.90 0.55
CA ILE A 52 10.65 -3.46 0.69
C ILE A 52 9.18 -3.19 1.07
N GLN A 53 8.97 -2.39 2.11
CA GLN A 53 7.63 -1.97 2.54
C GLN A 53 7.05 -0.90 1.60
N TYR A 54 5.81 -1.09 1.15
CA TYR A 54 5.16 -0.20 0.18
C TYR A 54 3.72 0.22 0.58
N PRO A 55 3.53 1.33 1.32
CA PRO A 55 2.19 1.88 1.48
C PRO A 55 1.63 2.40 0.15
N MET A 56 0.34 2.14 -0.11
CA MET A 56 -0.39 2.71 -1.24
C MET A 56 -1.38 3.78 -0.77
N ARG A 57 -1.17 5.02 -1.20
CA ARG A 57 -2.01 6.17 -0.86
C ARG A 57 -3.15 6.35 -1.86
N TYR A 58 -4.21 7.00 -1.39
CA TYR A 58 -5.33 7.42 -2.24
C TYR A 58 -4.85 8.43 -3.31
N GLN A 59 -5.33 8.35 -4.56
CA GLN A 59 -6.21 7.30 -5.12
C GLN A 59 -5.45 6.02 -5.48
N ALA A 60 -4.28 6.13 -6.11
CA ALA A 60 -3.41 5.01 -6.48
C ALA A 60 -1.94 5.50 -6.60
N MET A 61 -1.38 5.97 -5.48
CA MET A 61 0.03 6.36 -5.41
C MET A 61 0.83 5.33 -4.61
N LEU A 62 1.80 4.69 -5.25
CA LEU A 62 2.69 3.73 -4.61
C LEU A 62 3.87 4.47 -3.98
N ARG A 63 4.10 4.28 -2.68
CA ARG A 63 5.21 4.89 -1.94
C ARG A 63 6.08 3.81 -1.35
N PHE A 64 7.38 3.91 -1.49
CA PHE A 64 8.34 3.00 -0.83
C PHE A 64 9.67 3.71 -0.56
N SER A 65 10.47 3.12 0.34
CA SER A 65 11.79 3.65 0.72
C SER A 65 12.88 2.73 0.18
N HIS A 66 13.93 3.31 -0.40
CA HIS A 66 15.11 2.59 -0.84
C HIS A 66 16.35 3.47 -0.63
N GLY A 67 17.43 2.92 -0.07
CA GLY A 67 18.68 3.67 0.16
C GLY A 67 18.51 4.93 1.04
N GLY A 68 17.60 4.91 2.02
CA GLY A 68 17.29 6.07 2.87
C GLY A 68 16.45 7.16 2.20
N SER A 69 16.19 7.03 0.89
CA SER A 69 15.35 7.94 0.12
C SER A 69 13.94 7.39 -0.04
N LEU A 70 12.97 8.30 -0.03
CA LEU A 70 11.56 7.97 -0.17
C LEU A 70 11.06 8.34 -1.56
N TYR A 71 10.46 7.38 -2.24
CA TYR A 71 9.93 7.53 -3.59
C TYR A 71 8.40 7.42 -3.61
N ASN A 72 7.76 8.22 -4.46
CA ASN A 72 6.30 8.19 -4.69
C ASN A 72 6.03 8.11 -6.19
N PHE A 73 5.22 7.15 -6.60
CA PHE A 73 4.89 6.92 -8.00
C PHE A 73 3.37 6.95 -8.20
N GLY A 74 2.92 7.82 -9.10
CA GLY A 74 1.53 7.86 -9.56
C GLY A 74 1.27 7.06 -10.84
N SER A 75 2.33 6.55 -11.48
CA SER A 75 2.27 5.70 -12.68
C SER A 75 2.99 4.39 -12.38
N PRO A 76 2.37 3.23 -12.71
CA PRO A 76 3.00 1.93 -12.52
C PRO A 76 4.21 1.73 -13.43
N GLU A 77 4.22 2.31 -14.63
CA GLU A 77 5.32 2.21 -15.59
C GLU A 77 6.61 2.81 -15.00
N LYS A 78 6.53 4.06 -14.51
CA LYS A 78 7.68 4.72 -13.86
C LYS A 78 8.17 3.98 -12.61
N ALA A 79 7.24 3.38 -11.87
CA ALA A 79 7.59 2.61 -10.68
C ALA A 79 8.31 1.30 -11.04
N LYS A 80 7.92 0.68 -12.16
CA LYS A 80 8.54 -0.52 -12.70
C LYS A 80 9.93 -0.23 -13.24
N GLU A 81 10.09 0.82 -14.05
CA GLU A 81 11.39 1.29 -14.54
C GLU A 81 12.36 1.55 -13.39
N PHE A 82 11.89 2.21 -12.33
CA PHE A 82 12.70 2.43 -11.13
C PHE A 82 13.07 1.10 -10.46
N LEU A 83 12.12 0.20 -10.28
CA LEU A 83 12.37 -1.10 -9.65
C LEU A 83 13.36 -1.96 -10.45
N ASP A 84 13.29 -1.93 -11.77
CA ASP A 84 14.21 -2.67 -12.63
C ASP A 84 15.62 -2.05 -12.61
N SER A 85 15.75 -0.74 -12.35
CA SER A 85 17.06 -0.09 -12.12
C SER A 85 17.73 -0.44 -10.77
N LEU A 86 16.98 -1.04 -9.84
CA LEU A 86 17.48 -1.48 -8.53
C LEU A 86 17.99 -2.93 -8.51
N LYS A 87 17.71 -3.70 -9.56
CA LYS A 87 18.19 -5.08 -9.73
C LYS A 87 19.57 -5.09 -10.36
#